data_AF-A0AAW0M309-F1
#
_entry.id   AF-A0AAW0M309-F1
#
_cell.length_a   1.000
_cell.length_b   1.000
_cell.length_c   1.000
_cell.angle_alpha   90.00
_cell.angle_beta   90.00
_cell.angle_gamma   90.00
#
_symmetry.space_group_name_H-M   'P 1'
#
loop_
_entity.id
_entity.type
_entity.pdbx_description
1 polymer ?
#
loop_
_entity_poly.entity_id
_entity_poly.type
_entity_poly.pdbx_seq_one_letter_code
_entity_poly.pdbx_strand_id
1 'polypeptide(L)' 'MKEQAMPSLKQVEIRSCKKLKVPDTTELRHLKTLRELKLKDMLVDFSKTIENNKDQIRGHIAVFPVIINE' A
#
# COMPACT_ATOMS: atom_id res chain seq x y z
N MET A 1 -19.83 -2.09 5.33
CA MET A 1 -19.44 -1.17 4.24
C MET A 1 -18.28 -0.32 4.73
N LYS A 2 -17.09 -0.43 4.10
CA LYS A 2 -15.85 0.37 4.37
C LYS A 2 -15.89 1.72 3.62
N GLU A 3 -17.05 2.33 3.43
CA GLU A 3 -17.22 3.43 2.45
C GLU A 3 -16.57 4.76 2.84
N GLN A 4 -16.04 4.87 4.06
CA GLN A 4 -15.30 6.03 4.55
C GLN A 4 -14.07 5.63 5.37
N ALA A 5 -13.34 4.59 4.94
CA ALA A 5 -12.10 4.23 5.62
C ALA A 5 -11.06 5.36 5.44
N MET A 6 -10.82 6.09 6.52
CA MET A 6 -9.78 7.12 6.63
C MET A 6 -9.79 8.15 5.48
N PRO A 7 -10.87 8.95 5.35
CA PRO A 7 -11.10 9.82 4.19
C PRO A 7 -10.04 10.93 4.04
N SER A 8 -9.29 11.24 5.09
CA SER A 8 -8.21 12.24 5.09
C SER A 8 -6.80 11.63 4.97
N LEU A 9 -6.68 10.30 4.95
CA LEU A 9 -5.38 9.62 4.94
C LEU A 9 -4.72 9.72 3.58
N LYS A 10 -3.70 10.58 3.51
CA LYS A 10 -2.94 10.82 2.28
C LYS A 10 -1.65 10.01 2.21
N GLN A 11 -1.09 9.64 3.35
CA GLN A 11 0.23 9.02 3.44
C GLN A 11 0.20 7.91 4.49
N VAL A 12 0.78 6.76 4.14
CA VAL A 12 0.99 5.63 5.05
C VAL A 12 2.43 5.18 4.91
N GLU A 13 3.07 4.91 6.04
CA GLU A 13 4.39 4.29 6.08
C GLU A 13 4.35 3.06 6.97
N ILE A 14 4.85 1.95 6.46
CA ILE A 14 4.95 0.67 7.16
C ILE A 14 6.41 0.28 7.21
N ARG A 15 6.93 0.03 8.42
CA ARG A 15 8.35 -0.26 8.66
C ARG A 15 8.53 -1.60 9.38
N SER A 16 9.48 -2.40 8.91
CA SER A 16 10.00 -3.61 9.57
C SER A 16 8.93 -4.66 9.95
N CYS A 17 7.79 -4.68 9.26
CA CYS A 17 6.68 -5.56 9.58
C CYS A 17 6.81 -6.93 8.88
N LYS A 18 7.65 -7.81 9.44
CA LYS A 18 8.02 -9.13 8.86
C LYS A 18 6.89 -10.16 8.83
N LYS A 19 5.81 -9.96 9.60
CA LYS A 19 4.66 -10.88 9.65
C LYS A 19 3.40 -10.27 9.04
N LEU A 20 3.49 -9.04 8.53
CA LEU A 20 2.33 -8.38 7.94
C LEU A 20 2.02 -9.08 6.62
N LYS A 21 0.81 -9.65 6.54
CA LYS A 21 0.31 -10.17 5.28
C LYS A 21 0.12 -9.02 4.32
N VAL A 22 0.45 -9.24 3.05
CA VAL A 22 0.16 -8.26 2.01
C VAL A 22 -1.35 -8.03 2.04
N PRO A 23 -1.82 -6.79 2.30
CA PRO A 23 -3.23 -6.51 2.23
C PRO A 23 -3.69 -6.80 0.80
N ASP A 24 -4.83 -7.47 0.67
CA ASP A 24 -5.40 -7.70 -0.64
C ASP A 24 -5.57 -6.35 -1.34
N THR A 25 -5.26 -6.29 -2.62
CA THR A 25 -5.33 -5.06 -3.43
C THR A 25 -6.72 -4.44 -3.38
N THR A 26 -7.74 -5.29 -3.18
CA THR A 26 -9.13 -4.92 -2.94
C THR A 26 -9.40 -4.24 -1.60
N GLU A 27 -8.50 -4.30 -0.63
CA GLU A 27 -8.62 -3.56 0.62
C GLU A 27 -8.06 -2.15 0.53
N LEU A 28 -6.95 -1.98 -0.21
CA LEU A 28 -6.32 -0.68 -0.43
C LEU A 28 -7.17 0.26 -1.28
N ARG A 29 -8.01 -0.27 -2.19
CA ARG A 29 -8.95 0.53 -3.00
C ARG A 29 -9.92 1.39 -2.19
N HIS A 30 -10.15 1.04 -0.92
CA HIS A 30 -11.05 1.80 -0.05
C HIS A 30 -10.41 3.09 0.46
N LEU A 31 -9.08 3.19 0.41
CA LEU A 31 -8.32 4.38 0.80
C LEU A 31 -8.20 5.35 -0.39
N LYS A 32 -9.34 5.87 -0.86
CA LYS A 32 -9.43 6.69 -2.09
C LYS A 32 -8.59 7.97 -2.08
N THR A 33 -8.22 8.47 -0.91
CA THR A 33 -7.41 9.68 -0.75
C THR A 33 -5.93 9.38 -0.48
N LEU A 34 -5.57 8.10 -0.38
CA LEU A 34 -4.19 7.68 -0.21
C LEU A 34 -3.41 8.04 -1.46
N ARG A 35 -2.41 8.89 -1.25
CA ARG A 35 -1.51 9.33 -2.31
C ARG A 35 -0.21 8.59 -2.24
N GLU A 36 0.30 8.29 -1.05
CA GLU A 36 1.63 7.73 -0.86
C GLU A 36 1.60 6.56 0.11
N LEU A 37 2.22 5.45 -0.29
CA LEU A 37 2.45 4.28 0.55
C LEU A 37 3.95 4.02 0.61
N LYS A 38 4.57 4.09 1.78
CA LYS A 38 5.99 3.77 1.96
C LYS A 38 6.14 2.44 2.65
N LEU A 39 6.99 1.59 2.10
CA LEU A 39 7.32 0.29 2.64
C LEU A 39 8.83 0.28 2.88
N LYS A 40 9.22 0.15 4.15
CA LYS A 40 10.63 0.12 4.56
C LYS A 40 10.94 -1.15 5.34
N ASP A 41 12.08 -1.78 5.04
CA ASP A 41 12.56 -3.00 5.70
C ASP A 41 11.51 -4.14 5.72
N MET A 42 10.71 -4.21 4.65
CA MET A 42 9.67 -5.22 4.50
C MET A 42 10.25 -6.51 3.92
N LEU A 43 9.56 -7.63 4.12
CA LEU A 43 9.93 -8.88 3.43
C LEU A 43 9.88 -8.67 1.91
N VAL A 44 10.87 -9.23 1.20
CA VAL A 44 11.00 -9.12 -0.26
C VAL A 44 9.73 -9.55 -0.97
N ASP A 45 9.05 -10.59 -0.49
CA ASP A 45 7.81 -11.10 -1.07
C ASP A 45 6.64 -10.10 -0.94
N PHE A 46 6.63 -9.29 0.12
CA PHE A 46 5.65 -8.22 0.30
C PHE A 46 5.83 -7.15 -0.78
N SER A 47 7.07 -6.68 -0.95
CA SER A 47 7.46 -5.70 -1.96
C SER A 47 7.13 -6.19 -3.37
N LYS A 48 7.47 -7.44 -3.70
CA LYS A 48 7.15 -8.07 -5.00
C LYS A 48 5.65 -8.18 -5.24
N THR A 49 4.86 -8.53 -4.22
CA THR A 49 3.41 -8.66 -4.38
C THR A 49 2.75 -7.30 -4.65
N ILE A 50 3.20 -6.24 -3.98
CA ILE A 50 2.72 -4.88 -4.24
C ILE A 50 3.09 -4.44 -5.67
N GLU A 51 4.31 -4.73 -6.11
CA GLU A 51 4.78 -4.40 -7.45
C GLU A 51 4.03 -5.18 -8.55
N ASN A 52 3.79 -6.48 -8.36
CA ASN A 52 3.02 -7.30 -9.30
C ASN A 52 1.56 -6.84 -9.44
N ASN A 53 1.01 -6.22 -8.40
CA ASN A 53 -0.36 -5.70 -8.40
C ASN A 53 -0.45 -4.20 -8.70
N LYS A 54 0.64 -3.61 -9.19
CA LYS A 54 0.77 -2.17 -9.40
C LYS A 54 -0.32 -1.58 -10.27
N ASP A 55 -0.67 -2.26 -11.35
CA ASP A 55 -1.67 -1.76 -12.29
C ASP A 55 -3.10 -1.78 -11.70
N GLN A 56 -3.39 -2.73 -10.81
CA GLN A 56 -4.68 -2.77 -10.09
C GLN A 56 -4.79 -1.66 -9.03
N ILE A 57 -3.66 -1.28 -8.44
CA ILE A 57 -3.58 -0.25 -7.40
C ILE A 57 -3.50 1.17 -8.01
N ARG A 58 -2.90 1.32 -9.19
CA ARG A 58 -2.69 2.60 -9.90
C ARG A 58 -3.98 3.36 -10.24
N GLY A 59 -5.10 2.65 -10.42
CA GLY A 59 -6.42 3.28 -10.62
C GLY A 59 -6.97 3.98 -9.37
N HIS A 60 -6.35 3.78 -8.20
CA HIS A 60 -6.85 4.25 -6.91
C HIS A 60 -5.85 5.05 -6.08
N ILE A 61 -4.55 4.90 -6.32
CA ILE A 61 -3.48 5.61 -5.60
C ILE A 61 -2.68 6.48 -6.58
N ALA A 62 -2.62 7.78 -6.30
CA ALA A 62 -2.00 8.77 -7.19
C ALA A 62 -0.46 8.64 -7.27
N VAL A 63 0.21 8.22 -6.20
CA VAL A 63 1.65 7.96 -6.18
C VAL A 63 1.89 6.53 -5.73
N PHE A 64 2.48 5.74 -6.62
CA PHE A 64 2.75 4.34 -6.36
C PHE A 64 3.75 4.18 -5.20
N PRO A 65 3.63 3.15 -4.35
CA PRO A 65 4.54 2.95 -3.26
C PRO A 65 6.01 2.99 -3.68
N VAL A 66 6.79 3.84 -2.99
CA VAL A 66 8.25 3.80 -3.06
C VAL A 66 8.69 2.71 -2.09
N ILE A 67 9.21 1.63 -2.65
CA ILE A 67 9.79 0.52 -1.88
C ILE A 67 11.23 0.91 -1.59
N ILE A 68 11.55 1.13 -0.32
CA ILE A 68 12.91 1.45 0.14
C ILE A 68 13.39 0.27 0.96
N ASN A 69 14.22 -0.59 0.34
CA ASN A 69 14.93 -1.64 1.04
C ASN A 69 16.37 -1.11 1.22
N GLU A 70 16.74 -0.73 2.46
CA GLU A 70 18.13 -0.41 2.82
C GLU A 70 18.85 -1.65 3.37
#